data_AF-A0A7I7Q3S0-F1
#
_entry.id   AF-A0A7I7Q3S0-F1
#
_cell.length_a   1.000
_cell.length_b   1.000
_cell.length_c   1.000
_cell.angle_alpha   90.00
_cell.angle_beta   90.00
_cell.angle_gamma   90.00
#
_symmetry.space_group_name_H-M   'P 1'
#
loop_
_entity.id
_entity.type
_entity.pdbx_description
1 polymer ?
#
loop_
_entity_poly.entity_id
_entity_poly.type
_entity_poly.pdbx_seq_one_letter_code
_entity_poly.pdbx_strand_id
1 'polypeptide(L)' 'MRTVTVVRGQRRRYRGRGHRHQGRGGQYADLTTLFCTADRCPVIVGNTLVYLDEVHLSYEYARQLAPVIGLLADRTLARN' A
#
# COMPACT_ATOMS: atom_id res chain seq x y z
N MET A 1 -36.18 1.03 -20.69
CA MET A 1 -35.27 2.12 -21.11
C MET A 1 -35.22 3.17 -20.00
N ARG A 2 -34.19 3.14 -19.15
CA ARG A 2 -33.57 4.29 -18.47
C ARG A 2 -32.25 3.83 -17.85
N THR A 3 -31.25 4.64 -18.10
CA THR A 3 -29.81 4.36 -18.16
C THR A 3 -29.20 4.18 -16.77
N VAL A 4 -28.35 3.16 -16.61
CA VAL A 4 -27.42 3.06 -15.49
C VAL A 4 -26.23 3.98 -15.79
N THR A 5 -26.07 5.08 -15.05
CA THR A 5 -24.79 5.80 -15.06
C THR A 5 -23.86 5.13 -14.05
N VAL A 6 -23.13 4.11 -14.51
CA VAL A 6 -21.94 3.63 -13.79
C VAL A 6 -20.82 4.61 -14.10
N VAL A 7 -20.53 5.55 -13.20
CA VAL A 7 -19.21 6.18 -13.22
C VAL A 7 -18.24 5.13 -12.68
N ARG A 8 -17.52 4.46 -13.59
CA ARG A 8 -16.44 3.53 -13.25
C ARG A 8 -15.34 4.30 -12.51
N GLY A 9 -15.40 4.34 -11.19
CA GLY A 9 -14.26 4.66 -10.34
C GLY A 9 -13.20 3.57 -10.50
N GLN A 10 -11.97 3.96 -10.82
CA GLN A 10 -10.85 3.12 -11.23
C GLN A 10 -10.49 2.02 -10.20
N ARG A 11 -11.13 0.84 -10.30
CA ARG A 11 -10.87 -0.36 -9.47
C ARG A 11 -9.63 -1.19 -9.87
N ARG A 12 -8.67 -0.67 -10.65
CA ARG A 12 -7.66 -1.53 -11.32
C ARG A 12 -6.18 -1.36 -10.99
N ARG A 13 -5.72 -0.42 -10.16
CA ARG A 13 -4.26 -0.22 -9.96
C ARG A 13 -3.66 -0.40 -8.57
N TYR A 14 -4.44 -0.49 -7.48
CA TYR A 14 -3.88 -0.50 -6.12
C TYR A 14 -4.11 -1.79 -5.31
N ARG A 15 -4.36 -2.93 -5.95
CA ARG A 15 -4.24 -4.24 -5.28
C ARG A 15 -2.87 -4.83 -5.60
N GLY A 16 -1.86 -4.44 -4.82
CA GLY A 16 -0.53 -5.03 -4.90
C GLY A 16 -0.56 -6.50 -4.50
N ARG A 17 -0.74 -7.41 -5.47
CA ARG A 17 -0.44 -8.82 -5.24
C ARG A 17 1.06 -8.99 -5.45
N GLY A 18 1.81 -9.13 -4.36
CA GLY A 18 3.21 -9.53 -4.42
C GLY A 18 3.31 -10.90 -5.09
N HIS A 19 4.05 -10.98 -6.20
CA HIS A 19 4.40 -12.26 -6.79
C HIS A 19 5.45 -12.92 -5.90
N ARG A 20 5.07 -14.02 -5.24
CA ARG A 20 5.97 -14.82 -4.41
C ARG A 20 6.97 -15.55 -5.30
N HIS A 21 8.20 -15.05 -5.38
CA HIS A 21 9.32 -15.87 -5.83
C HIS A 21 9.81 -16.72 -4.66
N GLN A 22 9.47 -18.02 -4.69
CA GLN A 22 10.00 -19.01 -3.76
C GLN A 22 11.42 -19.36 -4.22
N GLY A 23 12.45 -19.09 -3.41
CA GLY A 23 13.82 -19.56 -3.71
C GLY A 23 14.98 -18.64 -3.37
N ARG A 24 14.77 -17.44 -2.80
CA ARG A 24 15.86 -16.50 -2.45
C ARG A 24 16.02 -16.21 -0.95
N GLY A 25 15.42 -16.99 -0.07
CA GLY A 25 15.53 -16.82 1.39
C GLY A 25 14.94 -15.53 1.97
N GLY A 26 14.39 -14.64 1.13
CA GLY A 26 13.73 -13.41 1.56
C GLY A 26 12.29 -13.64 2.04
N GLN A 27 11.85 -12.78 2.97
CA GLN A 27 10.47 -12.74 3.46
C GLN A 27 9.72 -11.58 2.82
N TYR A 28 8.43 -11.77 2.56
CA TYR A 28 7.54 -10.74 2.03
C TYR A 28 6.56 -10.30 3.12
N ALA A 29 6.39 -8.98 3.27
CA ALA A 29 5.34 -8.40 4.10
C ALA A 29 4.24 -7.84 3.20
N ASP A 30 2.98 -8.15 3.52
CA ASP A 30 1.84 -7.48 2.89
C ASP A 30 1.62 -6.11 3.54
N LEU A 31 1.89 -5.05 2.79
CA LEU A 31 1.74 -3.67 3.24
C LEU A 31 0.39 -3.06 2.86
N THR A 32 -0.53 -3.82 2.25
CA THR A 32 -1.80 -3.30 1.69
C THR A 32 -2.59 -2.51 2.73
N THR A 33 -2.61 -2.96 3.98
CA THR A 33 -3.36 -2.30 5.07
C THR A 33 -2.75 -0.98 5.51
N LEU A 34 -1.50 -0.69 5.15
CA LEU A 34 -0.84 0.61 5.39
C LEU A 34 -1.25 1.68 4.37
N PHE A 35 -1.87 1.27 3.25
CA PHE A 35 -2.27 2.17 2.17
C PHE A 35 -3.77 2.10 1.85
N CYS A 36 -4.44 1.02 2.22
CA CYS A 36 -5.81 0.76 1.83
C CYS A 36 -6.63 0.18 2.99
N THR A 37 -7.86 0.63 3.07
CA THR A 37 -8.95 -0.02 3.80
C THR A 37 -9.63 -1.07 2.91
N ALA A 38 -10.60 -1.80 3.43
CA ALA A 38 -11.39 -2.74 2.63
C ALA A 38 -12.09 -2.08 1.42
N ASP A 39 -12.49 -0.82 1.58
CA ASP A 39 -13.34 -0.12 0.61
C ASP A 39 -12.58 0.86 -0.30
N ARG A 40 -11.46 1.42 0.19
CA ARG A 40 -10.70 2.46 -0.51
C ARG A 40 -9.24 2.58 -0.09
N CYS A 41 -8.42 3.10 -1.00
CA CYS A 41 -7.05 3.56 -0.72
C CYS A 41 -7.07 5.09 -0.63
N PRO A 42 -7.05 5.69 0.58
CA PRO A 42 -7.14 7.13 0.72
C PRO A 42 -5.91 7.84 0.13
N VAL A 43 -6.15 8.97 -0.54
CA VAL A 43 -5.08 9.85 -1.00
C VAL A 43 -4.58 10.80 0.09
N ILE A 44 -5.34 10.98 1.17
CA ILE A 44 -4.97 11.76 2.35
C ILE A 44 -5.26 10.95 3.61
N VAL A 45 -4.28 10.82 4.49
CA VAL A 45 -4.42 10.20 5.82
C VAL A 45 -4.09 11.26 6.87
N GLY A 46 -5.05 11.53 7.77
CA GLY A 46 -4.96 12.70 8.65
C GLY A 46 -4.85 13.99 7.82
N ASN A 47 -3.71 14.66 7.91
CA ASN A 47 -3.41 15.89 7.17
C ASN A 47 -2.31 15.71 6.11
N THR A 48 -1.97 14.47 5.76
CA THR A 48 -0.83 14.15 4.90
C THR A 48 -1.29 13.51 3.59
N LEU A 49 -0.86 14.10 2.47
CA LEU A 49 -1.00 13.52 1.13
C LEU A 49 -0.17 12.22 1.06
N VAL A 50 -0.78 11.12 0.63
CA VAL A 50 -0.15 9.79 0.62
C VAL A 50 0.76 9.60 -0.59
N TYR A 51 0.26 9.95 -1.77
CA TYR A 51 0.92 9.68 -3.06
C TYR A 51 1.42 10.99 -3.67
N LEU A 52 2.66 10.98 -4.16
CA LEU A 52 3.20 12.06 -4.98
C LEU A 52 2.71 11.92 -6.43
N ASP A 53 2.68 10.69 -6.93
CA ASP A 53 2.21 10.32 -8.26
C ASP A 53 1.71 8.85 -8.26
N GLU A 54 1.60 8.22 -9.43
CA GLU A 54 1.09 6.86 -9.57
C GLU A 54 1.97 5.77 -8.94
N VAL A 55 3.25 6.04 -8.66
CA VAL A 55 4.23 5.04 -8.20
C VAL A 55 5.07 5.49 -7.01
N HIS A 56 4.97 6.76 -6.61
CA HIS A 56 5.71 7.33 -5.49
C HIS A 56 4.81 7.78 -4.34
N LEU A 57 5.30 7.58 -3.12
CA LEU A 57 4.74 8.20 -1.92
C LEU A 57 5.18 9.66 -1.82
N SER A 58 4.39 10.47 -1.13
CA SER A 58 4.89 11.76 -0.68
C SER A 58 6.03 11.57 0.32
N TYR A 59 6.93 12.55 0.37
CA TYR A 59 8.03 12.56 1.33
C TYR A 59 7.53 12.45 2.78
N GLU A 60 6.49 13.21 3.12
CA GLU A 60 5.94 13.24 4.47
C GLU A 60 5.30 11.90 4.87
N TYR A 61 4.58 11.27 3.95
CA TYR A 61 4.00 9.95 4.23
C TYR A 61 5.07 8.86 4.35
N ALA A 62 6.11 8.91 3.52
CA ALA A 62 7.26 8.00 3.63
C ALA A 62 7.97 8.14 4.99
N ARG A 63 8.16 9.37 5.49
CA ARG A 63 8.71 9.61 6.83
C ARG A 63 7.82 9.06 7.94
N GLN A 64 6.51 9.21 7.83
CA GLN A 64 5.57 8.64 8.81
C GLN A 64 5.58 7.11 8.81
N LEU A 65 5.75 6.48 7.64
CA LEU A 65 5.81 5.03 7.53
C LEU A 65 7.13 4.41 7.98
N ALA A 66 8.24 5.15 7.92
CA ALA A 66 9.58 4.62 8.19
C ALA A 66 9.69 3.80 9.50
N PRO A 67 9.13 4.21 10.64
CA PRO A 67 9.18 3.42 11.88
C PRO A 67 8.43 2.07 11.76
N VAL A 68 7.31 2.04 11.04
CA VAL A 68 6.51 0.81 10.84
C VAL A 68 7.28 -0.18 9.96
N ILE A 69 7.92 0.31 8.89
CA ILE A 69 8.75 -0.52 8.02
C ILE A 69 9.98 -1.06 8.78
N GLY A 70 10.62 -0.22 9.59
CA GLY A 70 11.72 -0.63 10.48
C GLY A 70 11.31 -1.78 11.40
N LEU A 71 10.17 -1.64 12.09
CA LEU A 71 9.66 -2.69 12.97
C LEU A 71 9.33 -4.00 12.22
N LEU A 72 8.83 -3.92 10.98
CA LEU A 72 8.58 -5.10 10.16
C LEU A 72 9.91 -5.79 9.76
N ALA A 73 10.94 -5.01 9.44
CA ALA A 73 12.27 -5.53 9.15
C ALA A 73 12.89 -6.19 10.39
N ASP A 74 12.89 -5.52 11.54
CA ASP A 74 13.44 -6.03 12.80
C ASP A 74 12.79 -7.36 13.21
N ARG A 75 11.46 -7.44 13.15
CA ARG A 75 10.72 -8.67 13.42
C ARG A 75 11.06 -9.81 12.49
N THR A 76 11.42 -9.50 11.25
CA THR A 76 11.79 -10.49 10.25
C THR A 76 13.21 -10.99 10.51
N LEU A 77 14.14 -10.08 10.79
CA LEU A 77 15.54 -10.42 11.10
C LEU A 77 15.68 -11.21 12.39
N ALA A 78 14.86 -10.91 13.41
CA ALA A 78 14.84 -11.65 14.67
C ALA A 78 14.30 -13.10 14.56
N ARG A 79 13.67 -13.47 13.44
CA ARG A 79 13.12 -14.82 13.19
C ARG A 79 14.04 -15.70 12.35
N ASN A 80 15.16 -15.17 11.87
CA ASN A 80 16.12 -15.87 11.00
C ASN A 80 17.31 -16.41 11.80
#